data_AF-A0A2V7R0P4-F1
#
_entry.id   AF-A0A2V7R0P4-F1
#
_cell.length_a   1.000
_cell.length_b   1.000
_cell.length_c   1.000
_cell.angle_alpha   90.00
_cell.angle_beta   90.00
_cell.angle_gamma   90.00
#
_symmetry.space_group_name_H-M   'P 1'
#
loop_
_entity.id
_entity.type
_entity.pdbx_description
1 polymer ?
#
loop_
_entity_poly.entity_id
_entity_poly.type
_entity_poly.pdbx_seq_one_letter_code
_entity_poly.pdbx_strand_id
1 'polypeptide(L)'
;MAPVTVQRFVKELEKLKQQVDAGTLKSQDYDARLARIIRELREQGLDADRAAITAALADAVKRGVITAEVQEHLRHRLGLA
;
A
#
# COMPACT_ATOMS: atom_id res chain seq x y z
N MET A 1 -17.65 10.52 4.63
CA MET A 1 -16.30 10.07 5.05
C MET A 1 -15.31 10.66 4.07
N ALA A 2 -14.24 11.30 4.55
CA ALA A 2 -13.25 11.91 3.65
C ALA A 2 -12.51 10.79 2.89
N PRO A 3 -12.34 10.93 1.57
CA PRO A 3 -11.71 9.88 0.79
C PRO A 3 -10.23 9.78 1.16
N VAL A 4 -9.68 8.58 1.07
CA VAL A 4 -8.31 8.35 1.51
C VAL A 4 -7.38 8.78 0.39
N THR A 5 -6.52 9.76 0.68
CA THR A 5 -5.51 10.20 -0.26
C THR A 5 -4.40 9.16 -0.39
N VAL A 6 -3.82 9.07 -1.59
CA VAL A 6 -2.66 8.22 -1.87
C VAL A 6 -1.49 8.49 -0.91
N GLN A 7 -1.31 9.74 -0.47
CA GLN A 7 -0.32 10.08 0.55
C GLN A 7 -0.55 9.36 1.89
N ARG A 8 -1.81 9.28 2.35
CA ARG A 8 -2.14 8.57 3.59
C ARG A 8 -1.89 7.08 3.43
N PHE A 9 -2.18 6.51 2.26
CA PHE A 9 -1.87 5.13 1.95
C PHE A 9 -0.36 4.84 2.00
N VAL A 10 0.47 5.64 1.33
CA VAL A 10 1.93 5.50 1.35
C VAL A 10 2.45 5.59 2.79
N LYS A 11 1.92 6.50 3.60
CA LYS A 11 2.32 6.64 5.01
C LYS A 11 2.01 5.40 5.85
N GLU A 12 0.91 4.70 5.57
CA GLU A 12 0.60 3.43 6.24
C GLU A 12 1.52 2.28 5.76
N LEU A 13 1.90 2.27 4.48
CA LEU A 13 2.93 1.35 3.97
C LEU A 13 4.29 1.58 4.64
N GLU A 14 4.70 2.84 4.82
CA GLU A 14 5.93 3.20 5.53
C GLU A 14 5.93 2.69 6.97
N LYS A 15 4.81 2.86 7.69
CA LYS A 15 4.66 2.31 9.05
C LYS A 15 4.74 0.79 9.08
N LEU A 16 4.11 0.12 8.11
CA LEU A 16 4.19 -1.34 8.00
C LEU A 16 5.62 -1.78 7.77
N LYS A 17 6.35 -1.13 6.86
CA LYS A 17 7.77 -1.40 6.64
C LYS A 17 8.59 -1.20 7.91
N GLN A 18 8.40 -0.10 8.64
CA GLN A 18 9.13 0.14 9.88
C GLN A 18 8.94 -1.00 10.89
N GLN A 19 7.75 -1.59 10.98
CA GLN A 19 7.49 -2.71 11.88
C GLN A 19 8.13 -4.02 11.41
N VAL A 20 8.18 -4.24 10.09
CA VAL A 20 8.90 -5.38 9.48
C VAL A 20 10.41 -5.22 9.68
N ASP A 21 10.97 -4.04 9.37
CA ASP A 21 12.41 -3.75 9.56
C ASP A 21 12.80 -3.81 11.04
N ALA A 22 11.91 -3.43 11.96
CA ALA A 22 12.11 -3.60 13.40
C ALA A 22 12.05 -5.08 13.85
N GLY A 23 11.76 -6.02 12.96
CA GLY A 23 11.60 -7.44 13.27
C GLY A 23 10.38 -7.75 14.15
N THR A 24 9.48 -6.78 14.32
CA THR A 24 8.29 -6.90 15.19
C THR A 24 7.06 -7.42 14.45
N LEU A 25 7.10 -7.41 13.11
CA LEU A 25 6.02 -7.86 12.25
C LEU A 25 6.46 -9.06 11.42
N LYS A 26 5.74 -10.18 11.53
CA LYS A 26 5.96 -11.35 10.66
C LYS A 26 5.37 -11.06 9.27
N SER A 27 5.93 -11.68 8.24
CA SER A 27 5.43 -11.54 6.86
C SER A 27 3.94 -11.85 6.72
N GLN A 28 3.44 -12.84 7.48
CA GLN A 28 2.00 -13.18 7.50
C GLN A 28 1.12 -12.04 8.03
N ASP A 29 1.59 -11.35 9.08
CA ASP A 29 0.89 -10.19 9.65
C ASP A 29 0.98 -8.97 8.74
N TYR A 30 2.09 -8.82 8.00
CA TYR A 30 2.25 -7.81 6.97
C TYR A 30 1.20 -7.95 5.87
N ASP A 31 1.06 -9.14 5.29
CA ASP A 31 0.08 -9.41 4.23
C ASP A 31 -1.36 -9.20 4.72
N ALA A 32 -1.68 -9.65 5.93
CA ALA A 32 -3.01 -9.47 6.51
C ALA A 32 -3.37 -8.00 6.74
N ARG A 33 -2.42 -7.21 7.27
CA ARG A 33 -2.60 -5.76 7.46
C ARG A 33 -2.66 -5.02 6.13
N LEU A 34 -1.82 -5.39 5.18
CA LEU A 34 -1.83 -4.82 3.84
C LEU A 34 -3.19 -5.06 3.15
N ALA A 35 -3.69 -6.30 3.21
CA ALA A 35 -5.00 -6.65 2.66
C ALA A 35 -6.13 -5.84 3.29
N ARG A 36 -6.06 -5.58 4.59
CA ARG A 36 -7.03 -4.74 5.31
C ARG A 36 -6.98 -3.29 4.84
N ILE A 37 -5.79 -2.69 4.75
CA ILE A 37 -5.61 -1.32 4.24
C ILE A 37 -6.14 -1.20 2.82
N ILE A 38 -5.79 -2.12 1.92
CA ILE A 38 -6.30 -2.11 0.53
C ILE A 38 -7.82 -2.19 0.51
N ARG A 39 -8.42 -3.04 1.35
CA ARG A 39 -9.87 -3.19 1.43
C ARG A 39 -10.53 -1.90 1.90
N GLU A 40 -10.00 -1.29 2.96
CA GLU A 40 -10.49 -0.01 3.47
C GLU A 40 -10.37 1.10 2.41
N LEU A 41 -9.28 1.13 1.64
CA LEU A 41 -9.11 2.07 0.53
C LEU A 41 -10.13 1.85 -0.59
N ARG A 42 -10.47 0.58 -0.87
CA ARG A 42 -11.47 0.24 -1.88
C ARG A 42 -12.89 0.60 -1.41
N GLU A 43 -13.17 0.40 -0.13
CA GLU A 43 -14.46 0.71 0.50
C GLU A 43 -14.66 2.23 0.70
N GLN A 44 -13.60 2.97 1.03
CA GLN A 44 -13.64 4.43 1.21
C GLN A 44 -13.45 5.21 -0.10
N GLY A 45 -12.95 4.56 -1.15
CA GLY A 45 -12.55 5.21 -2.40
C GLY A 45 -11.22 5.94 -2.24
N LEU A 46 -10.24 5.56 -3.07
CA LEU A 46 -9.03 6.37 -3.26
C LEU A 46 -9.41 7.61 -4.05
N ASP A 47 -9.19 8.80 -3.48
CA ASP A 47 -9.33 10.08 -4.19
C ASP A 47 -8.12 10.32 -5.09
N ALA A 48 -7.89 9.40 -6.02
CA ALA A 48 -6.74 9.45 -6.90
C ALA A 48 -6.96 8.63 -8.16
N ASP A 49 -6.55 9.19 -9.29
CA ASP A 49 -6.50 8.49 -10.55
C ASP A 49 -5.64 7.22 -10.46
N ARG A 50 -5.99 6.22 -11.27
CA ARG A 50 -5.20 4.99 -11.45
C ARG A 50 -3.72 5.29 -11.71
N ALA A 51 -3.43 6.34 -12.48
CA ALA A 51 -2.08 6.80 -12.75
C ALA A 51 -1.36 7.31 -11.49
N ALA A 52 -2.04 8.08 -10.65
CA ALA A 52 -1.49 8.60 -9.40
C ALA A 52 -1.21 7.47 -8.39
N ILE A 53 -2.10 6.47 -8.30
CA ILE A 53 -1.88 5.29 -7.46
C ILE A 53 -0.67 4.50 -7.97
N THR A 54 -0.59 4.25 -9.29
CA THR A 54 0.54 3.53 -9.89
C THR A 54 1.87 4.24 -9.68
N ALA A 55 1.88 5.58 -9.86
CA ALA A 55 3.06 6.40 -9.63
C ALA A 55 3.52 6.37 -8.17
N ALA A 56 2.58 6.45 -7.22
CA ALA A 56 2.92 6.38 -5.81
C ALA A 56 3.41 5.00 -5.38
N LEU A 57 2.84 3.92 -5.94
CA LEU A 57 3.35 2.57 -5.73
C LEU A 57 4.78 2.42 -6.27
N ALA A 58 5.04 2.93 -7.48
CA ALA A 58 6.38 2.90 -8.08
C ALA A 58 7.39 3.73 -7.28
N ASP A 59 6.97 4.88 -6.75
CA ASP A 59 7.79 5.72 -5.88
C ASP A 59 8.08 5.03 -4.54
N ALA A 60 7.08 4.35 -3.96
CA ALA A 60 7.26 3.52 -2.75
C ALA A 60 8.27 2.39 -2.97
N VAL A 61 8.27 1.74 -4.14
CA VAL A 61 9.30 0.74 -4.49
C VAL A 61 10.69 1.37 -4.61
N LYS A 62 10.79 2.51 -5.30
CA LYS A 62 12.07 3.23 -5.45
C LYS A 62 12.67 3.66 -4.10
N ARG A 63 11.82 4.06 -3.15
CA ARG A 63 12.22 4.40 -1.78
C ARG A 63 12.51 3.18 -0.91
N GLY A 64 12.28 1.97 -1.42
CA GLY A 64 12.41 0.72 -0.67
C GLY A 64 11.32 0.52 0.40
N VAL A 65 10.22 1.29 0.34
CA VAL A 65 9.08 1.21 1.27
C VAL A 65 8.34 -0.11 1.12
N ILE A 66 8.20 -0.59 -0.10
CA ILE A 66 7.64 -1.90 -0.42
C ILE A 66 8.53 -2.61 -1.44
N THR A 67 8.45 -3.93 -1.51
CA THR A 67 9.15 -4.72 -2.53
C THR A 67 8.40 -4.71 -3.86
N ALA A 68 9.07 -5.09 -4.95
CA ALA A 68 8.46 -5.21 -6.27
C ALA A 68 7.30 -6.23 -6.29
N GLU A 69 7.42 -7.35 -5.57
CA GLU A 69 6.33 -8.33 -5.41
C GLU A 69 5.08 -7.70 -4.77
N VAL A 70 5.27 -6.88 -3.73
CA VAL A 70 4.16 -6.20 -3.05
C VAL A 70 3.50 -5.18 -3.99
N GLN A 71 4.27 -4.45 -4.80
CA GLN A 71 3.73 -3.55 -5.82
C GLN A 71 2.85 -4.30 -6.82
N GLU A 72 3.30 -5.45 -7.33
CA GLU A 72 2.55 -6.24 -8.30
C GLU A 72 1.24 -6.77 -7.69
N HIS A 73 1.32 -7.31 -6.47
CA HIS A 73 0.15 -7.77 -5.73
C HIS A 73 -0.86 -6.65 -5.46
N LEU A 74 -0.37 -5.44 -5.15
CA LEU A 74 -1.18 -4.23 -4.98
C LEU A 74 -1.86 -3.82 -6.30
N ARG A 75 -1.13 -3.83 -7.42
CA ARG A 75 -1.68 -3.52 -8.74
C ARG A 75 -2.80 -4.48 -9.11
N HIS A 76 -2.65 -5.78 -8.89
CA HIS A 76 -3.70 -6.76 -9.14
C HIS A 76 -4.93 -6.55 -8.24
N ARG A 77 -4.76 -6.30 -6.94
CA ARG A 77 -5.89 -6.10 -6.01
C ARG A 77 -6.65 -4.80 -6.25
N LEU A 78 -5.94 -3.75 -6.65
CA LEU A 78 -6.53 -2.47 -7.03
C LEU A 78 -7.11 -2.49 -8.46
N GLY A 79 -6.92 -3.59 -9.19
CA GLY A 79 -7.39 -3.77 -10.57
C GLY A 79 -6.66 -2.86 -11.57
N LEU A 80 -5.43 -2.45 -11.26
CA LEU A 80 -4.53 -1.62 -12.07
C LEU A 80 -3.67 -2.44 -13.07
N ALA A 81 -3.84 -3.77 -13.06
CA ALA A 81 -3.22 -4.70 -14.01
C ALA A 81 -4.05 -4.79 -15.30
#